data_AF-A0A943P5Z7-F1
#
_entry.id   AF-A0A943P5Z7-F1
#
_cell.length_a   1.000
_cell.length_b   1.000
_cell.length_c   1.000
_cell.angle_alpha   90.00
_cell.angle_beta   90.00
_cell.angle_gamma   90.00
#
_symmetry.space_group_name_H-M   'P 1'
#
loop_
_entity.id
_entity.type
_entity.pdbx_description
1 polymer ?
#
loop_
_entity_poly.entity_id
_entity_poly.type
_entity_poly.pdbx_seq_one_letter_code
_entity_poly.pdbx_strand_id
1 'polypeptide(L)'
;MSITELLFRLLAALRPMLPGMIAAVAATLAALVILYVLCRTAWVPDKGFRLAGLFFGLDGRGAVQLACAWLKLIFLIVFVVGFQKLELLNYLMLLLPGLVLALSDRGVSRQGGSLLWLLLQMVGLVSANLICGYIRDMSGGLGFILLYVAMGLFLILFSVYLFLNDLAGISEGRDVDARQIWE
;
A
#
# COMPACT_ATOMS: atom_id res chain seq x y z
N MET A 1 -11.80 25.25 8.93
CA MET A 1 -12.31 23.88 8.84
C MET A 1 -11.78 23.11 10.04
N SER A 2 -12.62 22.54 10.89
CA SER A 2 -12.15 21.84 12.10
C SER A 2 -11.63 20.44 11.75
N ILE A 3 -10.74 19.90 12.59
CA ILE A 3 -10.20 18.53 12.43
C ILE A 3 -11.34 17.49 12.51
N THR A 4 -12.33 17.73 13.35
CA THR A 4 -13.51 16.86 13.48
C THR A 4 -14.33 16.82 12.19
N GLU A 5 -14.53 17.97 11.55
CA GLU A 5 -15.26 18.07 10.30
C GLU A 5 -14.51 17.38 9.14
N LEU A 6 -13.18 17.51 9.10
CA LEU A 6 -12.35 16.79 8.13
C LEU A 6 -12.47 15.27 8.30
N LEU A 7 -12.40 14.78 9.55
CA LEU A 7 -12.54 13.36 9.87
C LEU A 7 -13.90 12.79 9.45
N PHE A 8 -14.98 13.53 9.71
CA PHE A 8 -16.33 13.11 9.28
C PHE A 8 -16.46 13.05 7.77
N ARG A 9 -15.90 14.04 7.05
CA ARG A 9 -15.91 14.04 5.58
C ARG A 9 -15.08 12.90 4.99
N LEU A 10 -13.93 12.60 5.59
CA LEU A 10 -13.10 11.44 5.22
C LEU A 10 -13.88 10.12 5.41
N LEU A 11 -14.47 9.92 6.59
CA LEU A 11 -15.27 8.71 6.87
C LEU A 11 -16.48 8.58 5.94
N ALA A 12 -17.14 9.68 5.61
CA ALA A 12 -18.24 9.68 4.66
C ALA A 12 -17.79 9.28 3.24
N ALA A 13 -16.64 9.78 2.79
CA ALA A 13 -16.05 9.42 1.49
C ALA A 13 -15.59 7.95 1.43
N LEU A 14 -15.21 7.35 2.57
CA LEU A 14 -14.82 5.94 2.69
C LEU A 14 -16.00 4.97 2.71
N ARG A 15 -17.19 5.42 3.11
CA ARG A 15 -18.38 4.58 3.23
C ARG A 15 -18.70 3.74 1.98
N PRO A 16 -18.70 4.30 0.74
CA PRO A 16 -18.95 3.50 -0.46
C PRO A 16 -17.85 2.50 -0.79
N MET A 17 -16.65 2.66 -0.22
CA MET A 17 -15.47 1.83 -0.47
C MET A 17 -15.21 0.77 0.61
N LEU A 18 -15.97 0.80 1.71
CA LEU A 18 -15.87 -0.16 2.82
C LEU A 18 -15.88 -1.64 2.38
N PRO A 19 -16.77 -2.11 1.49
CA PRO A 19 -16.77 -3.50 1.07
C PRO A 19 -15.47 -3.90 0.37
N GLY A 20 -14.94 -3.01 -0.48
CA GLY A 20 -13.67 -3.20 -1.17
C GLY A 20 -12.49 -3.22 -0.20
N MET A 21 -12.51 -2.35 0.83
CA MET A 21 -11.50 -2.36 1.88
C MET A 21 -11.52 -3.65 2.69
N ILE A 22 -12.70 -4.15 3.08
CA ILE A 22 -12.83 -5.42 3.80
C ILE A 22 -12.28 -6.57 2.96
N ALA A 23 -12.61 -6.60 1.66
CA ALA A 23 -12.08 -7.61 0.73
C ALA A 23 -10.54 -7.51 0.59
N ALA A 24 -10.00 -6.31 0.44
CA ALA A 24 -8.56 -6.08 0.34
C ALA A 24 -7.83 -6.45 1.65
N VAL A 25 -8.39 -6.12 2.81
CA VAL A 25 -7.87 -6.52 4.11
C VAL A 25 -7.88 -8.04 4.25
N ALA A 26 -9.00 -8.70 3.92
CA ALA A 26 -9.10 -10.16 3.98
C ALA A 26 -8.11 -10.85 3.04
N ALA A 27 -7.99 -10.37 1.79
CA ALA A 27 -7.05 -10.90 0.81
C ALA A 27 -5.59 -10.71 1.23
N THR A 28 -5.22 -9.53 1.72
CA THR A 28 -3.84 -9.26 2.15
C THR A 28 -3.48 -9.99 3.45
N LEU A 29 -4.42 -10.14 4.39
CA LEU A 29 -4.22 -10.98 5.58
C LEU A 29 -4.07 -12.45 5.21
N ALA A 30 -4.92 -12.97 4.32
CA ALA A 30 -4.80 -14.35 3.84
C ALA A 30 -3.45 -14.57 3.16
N ALA A 31 -3.00 -13.62 2.31
CA ALA A 31 -1.70 -13.67 1.69
C ALA A 31 -0.55 -13.65 2.71
N LEU A 32 -0.63 -12.83 3.76
CA LEU A 32 0.36 -12.80 4.85
C LEU A 32 0.40 -14.12 5.62
N VAL A 33 -0.75 -14.74 5.91
CA VAL A 33 -0.82 -16.05 6.58
C VAL A 33 -0.24 -17.14 5.69
N ILE A 34 -0.57 -17.15 4.40
CA ILE A 34 -0.01 -18.11 3.43
C ILE A 34 1.50 -17.92 3.34
N LEU A 35 1.98 -16.68 3.24
CA LEU A 35 3.42 -16.37 3.25
C LEU A 35 4.09 -16.84 4.53
N TYR A 36 3.49 -16.65 5.69
CA TYR A 36 4.02 -17.13 6.97
C TYR A 36 4.13 -18.67 7.00
N VAL A 37 3.09 -19.38 6.55
CA VAL A 37 3.09 -20.85 6.47
C VAL A 37 4.11 -21.35 5.45
N LEU A 38 4.23 -20.71 4.28
CA LEU A 38 5.20 -21.08 3.25
C LEU A 38 6.64 -20.78 3.70
N CYS A 39 6.88 -19.68 4.42
CA CYS A 39 8.19 -19.35 4.99
C CYS A 39 8.63 -20.37 6.06
N ARG A 40 7.68 -21.09 6.70
CA ARG A 40 7.99 -22.23 7.59
C ARG A 40 8.65 -23.39 6.83
N THR A 41 8.29 -23.58 5.56
CA THR A 41 8.75 -24.70 4.72
C THR A 41 9.86 -24.32 3.73
N ALA A 42 9.87 -23.08 3.27
CA ALA A 42 10.87 -22.53 2.35
C ALA A 42 11.80 -21.61 3.15
N TRP A 43 12.72 -22.23 3.89
CA TRP A 43 13.78 -21.49 4.56
C TRP A 43 14.76 -21.01 3.50
N VAL A 44 14.48 -19.85 2.90
CA VAL A 44 15.40 -19.23 1.95
C VAL A 44 16.58 -18.68 2.76
N PRO A 45 17.81 -19.18 2.58
CA PRO A 45 18.99 -18.69 3.29
C PRO A 45 19.51 -17.40 2.65
N ASP A 46 18.62 -16.53 2.15
CA ASP A 46 19.01 -15.25 1.56
C ASP A 46 18.86 -14.13 2.57
N LYS A 47 19.96 -13.37 2.73
CA LYS A 47 20.04 -12.19 3.59
C LYS A 47 19.01 -11.11 3.23
N GLY A 48 18.45 -11.14 2.02
CA GLY A 48 17.51 -10.14 1.50
C GLY A 48 16.02 -10.39 1.78
N PHE A 49 15.62 -11.58 2.27
CA PHE A 49 14.20 -11.91 2.47
C PHE A 49 13.93 -12.36 3.92
N ARG A 50 14.17 -11.43 4.87
CA ARG A 50 14.06 -11.67 6.31
C ARG A 50 12.66 -11.38 6.86
N LEU A 51 11.66 -12.08 6.31
CA LEU A 51 10.25 -11.99 6.76
C LEU A 51 10.07 -12.32 8.26
N ALA A 52 10.96 -13.12 8.85
CA ALA A 52 10.92 -13.44 10.28
C ALA A 52 11.09 -12.19 11.18
N GLY A 53 11.90 -11.21 10.78
CA GLY A 53 12.08 -9.94 11.51
C GLY A 53 10.88 -8.99 11.42
N LEU A 54 9.87 -9.33 10.61
CA LEU A 54 8.58 -8.65 10.54
C LEU A 54 7.64 -9.11 11.66
N PHE A 55 7.72 -10.38 12.07
CA PHE A 55 6.84 -10.97 13.08
C PHE A 55 7.45 -10.91 14.49
N PHE A 56 8.78 -10.87 14.61
CA PHE A 56 9.49 -10.89 15.89
C PHE A 56 10.42 -9.66 16.02
N GLY A 57 10.31 -8.93 17.14
CA GLY A 57 11.18 -7.76 17.42
C GLY A 57 10.77 -6.45 16.73
N LEU A 58 9.47 -6.28 16.42
CA LEU A 58 8.97 -5.06 15.79
C LEU A 58 8.87 -3.92 16.82
N ASP A 59 9.73 -2.91 16.70
CA ASP A 59 9.63 -1.68 17.51
C ASP A 59 8.33 -0.92 17.22
N GLY A 60 7.86 -0.10 18.18
CA GLY A 60 6.65 0.71 18.02
C GLY A 60 6.66 1.64 16.79
N ARG A 61 7.83 2.14 16.37
CA ARG A 61 7.97 2.90 15.10
C ARG A 61 7.85 2.01 13.86
N GLY A 62 8.41 0.79 13.90
CA GLY A 62 8.26 -0.20 12.84
C GLY A 62 6.81 -0.66 12.68
N ALA A 63 6.05 -0.74 13.78
CA ALA A 63 4.61 -1.01 13.75
C ALA A 63 3.83 0.08 13.02
N VAL A 64 4.13 1.36 13.30
CA VAL A 64 3.49 2.49 12.62
C VAL A 64 3.85 2.50 11.14
N GLN A 65 5.13 2.29 10.79
CA GLN A 65 5.56 2.21 9.39
C GLN A 65 4.87 1.08 8.64
N LEU A 66 4.80 -0.11 9.24
CA LEU A 66 4.11 -1.26 8.66
C LEU A 66 2.61 -0.96 8.45
N ALA A 67 1.95 -0.38 9.46
CA ALA A 67 0.55 0.00 9.37
C ALA A 67 0.31 1.04 8.26
N CYS A 68 1.18 2.05 8.14
CA CYS A 68 1.09 3.07 7.10
C CYS A 68 1.33 2.49 5.70
N ALA A 69 2.32 1.61 5.54
CA ALA A 69 2.60 0.93 4.27
C ALA A 69 1.43 0.02 3.87
N TRP A 70 0.82 -0.68 4.83
CA TRP A 70 -0.32 -1.56 4.59
C TRP A 70 -1.60 -0.78 4.25
N LEU A 71 -1.91 0.29 4.98
CA LEU A 71 -3.03 1.19 4.67
C LEU A 71 -2.88 1.81 3.27
N LYS A 72 -1.68 2.28 2.92
CA LYS A 72 -1.35 2.80 1.58
C LYS A 72 -1.68 1.77 0.49
N LEU A 73 -1.29 0.51 0.69
CA LEU A 73 -1.56 -0.57 -0.25
C LEU A 73 -3.07 -0.84 -0.39
N ILE A 74 -3.79 -0.94 0.73
CA ILE A 74 -5.24 -1.19 0.74
C ILE A 74 -5.97 -0.08 0.00
N PHE A 75 -5.71 1.19 0.33
CA PHE A 75 -6.39 2.31 -0.31
C PHE A 75 -6.14 2.32 -1.82
N LEU A 76 -4.90 2.08 -2.25
CA LEU A 76 -4.58 2.08 -3.67
C LEU A 76 -5.29 0.96 -4.43
N ILE A 77 -5.28 -0.26 -3.90
CA ILE A 77 -6.01 -1.39 -4.51
C ILE A 77 -7.51 -1.07 -4.61
N VAL A 78 -8.10 -0.55 -3.54
CA VAL A 78 -9.53 -0.22 -3.50
C VAL A 78 -9.87 0.90 -4.47
N PHE A 79 -9.02 1.92 -4.60
CA PHE A 79 -9.23 3.02 -5.54
C PHE A 79 -9.14 2.58 -7.00
N VAL A 80 -8.22 1.66 -7.32
CA VAL A 80 -8.06 1.12 -8.68
C VAL A 80 -9.18 0.12 -9.00
N VAL A 81 -9.50 -0.80 -8.09
CA VAL A 81 -10.52 -1.84 -8.34
C VAL A 81 -11.93 -1.27 -8.26
N GLY A 82 -12.15 -0.26 -7.41
CA GLY A 82 -13.46 0.33 -7.19
C GLY A 82 -14.06 1.01 -8.42
N PHE A 83 -13.25 1.36 -9.43
CA PHE A 83 -13.70 2.06 -10.65
C PHE A 83 -14.57 3.30 -10.35
N GLN A 84 -14.15 4.07 -9.33
CA GLN A 84 -14.84 5.28 -8.90
C GLN A 84 -14.01 6.51 -9.20
N LYS A 85 -14.69 7.61 -9.54
CA LYS A 85 -14.05 8.92 -9.71
C LYS A 85 -13.57 9.38 -8.33
N LEU A 86 -12.26 9.50 -8.18
CA LEU A 86 -11.63 9.87 -6.92
C LEU A 86 -11.69 11.38 -6.71
N GLU A 87 -12.10 11.77 -5.51
CA GLU A 87 -12.09 13.16 -5.05
C GLU A 87 -10.78 13.51 -4.33
N LEU A 88 -10.55 14.80 -4.09
CA LEU A 88 -9.36 15.31 -3.38
C LEU A 88 -9.12 14.60 -2.04
N LEU A 89 -10.20 14.25 -1.33
CA LEU A 89 -10.13 13.54 -0.05
C LEU A 89 -9.52 12.14 -0.18
N ASN A 90 -9.77 11.43 -1.28
CA ASN A 90 -9.21 10.10 -1.52
C ASN A 90 -7.70 10.16 -1.74
N TYR A 91 -7.23 11.19 -2.47
CA TYR A 91 -5.81 11.45 -2.62
C TYR A 91 -5.13 11.78 -1.29
N LEU A 92 -5.80 12.55 -0.43
CA LEU A 92 -5.29 12.86 0.91
C LEU A 92 -5.16 11.61 1.78
N MET A 93 -6.12 10.67 1.69
CA MET A 93 -6.07 9.39 2.42
C MET A 93 -4.89 8.51 2.02
N LEU A 94 -4.43 8.57 0.78
CA LEU A 94 -3.23 7.86 0.34
C LEU A 94 -1.95 8.61 0.75
N LEU A 95 -1.99 9.93 0.65
CA LEU A 95 -0.85 10.80 0.88
C LEU A 95 -0.46 10.88 2.37
N LEU A 96 -1.43 10.86 3.30
CA LEU A 96 -1.16 10.91 4.74
C LEU A 96 -0.34 9.69 5.23
N PRO A 97 -0.75 8.42 5.01
CA PRO A 97 0.09 7.27 5.33
C PRO A 97 1.42 7.27 4.59
N GLY A 98 1.43 7.69 3.31
CA GLY A 98 2.65 7.78 2.51
C GLY A 98 3.68 8.76 3.07
N LEU A 99 3.25 9.94 3.51
CA LEU A 99 4.10 10.93 4.15
C LEU A 99 4.62 10.46 5.51
N VAL A 100 3.75 9.88 6.35
CA VAL A 100 4.15 9.35 7.66
C VAL A 100 5.21 8.26 7.49
N LEU A 101 5.03 7.38 6.50
CA LEU A 101 6.00 6.35 6.16
C LEU A 101 7.34 6.96 5.73
N ALA A 102 7.32 7.89 4.77
CA ALA A 102 8.52 8.52 4.24
C ALA A 102 9.29 9.32 5.31
N LEU A 103 8.59 10.04 6.19
CA LEU A 103 9.22 10.82 7.27
C LEU A 103 9.76 9.95 8.41
N SER A 104 9.23 8.74 8.57
CA SER A 104 9.69 7.81 9.60
C SER A 104 10.98 7.08 9.21
N ASP A 105 11.37 7.13 7.93
CA ASP A 105 12.55 6.43 7.42
C ASP A 105 13.86 7.09 7.88
N ARG A 106 14.87 6.29 8.20
CA ARG A 106 16.16 6.77 8.74
C ARG A 106 17.14 7.01 7.60
N GLY A 107 17.17 8.23 7.09
CA GLY A 107 18.22 8.72 6.19
C GLY A 107 17.71 9.61 5.07
N VAL A 108 18.33 10.79 4.90
CA VAL A 108 17.89 11.83 3.94
C VAL A 108 17.82 11.32 2.50
N SER A 109 18.74 10.43 2.09
CA SER A 109 18.72 9.82 0.75
C SER A 109 17.55 8.85 0.56
N ARG A 110 17.24 8.02 1.56
CA ARG A 110 16.09 7.10 1.52
C ARG A 110 14.76 7.86 1.60
N GLN A 111 14.69 8.90 2.41
CA GLN A 111 13.53 9.81 2.50
C GLN A 111 13.21 10.45 1.14
N GLY A 112 14.22 10.99 0.45
CA GLY A 112 14.04 11.56 -0.89
C GLY A 112 13.54 10.54 -1.91
N GLY A 113 14.09 9.32 -1.89
CA GLY A 113 13.63 8.21 -2.72
C GLY A 113 12.17 7.84 -2.43
N SER A 114 11.81 7.64 -1.16
CA SER A 114 10.43 7.29 -0.75
C SER A 114 9.42 8.36 -1.15
N LEU A 115 9.77 9.64 -1.05
CA LEU A 115 8.90 10.74 -1.47
C LEU A 115 8.73 10.79 -2.99
N LEU A 116 9.81 10.54 -3.74
CA LEU A 116 9.75 10.47 -5.20
C LEU A 116 8.87 9.29 -5.67
N TRP A 117 8.98 8.14 -5.00
CA TRP A 117 8.11 7.00 -5.27
C TRP A 117 6.64 7.28 -4.93
N LEU A 118 6.38 7.99 -3.83
CA LEU A 118 5.04 8.44 -3.47
C LEU A 118 4.47 9.39 -4.53
N LEU A 119 5.26 10.37 -4.98
CA LEU A 119 4.87 11.27 -6.07
C LEU A 119 4.52 10.51 -7.35
N LEU A 120 5.34 9.51 -7.72
CA LEU A 120 5.08 8.68 -8.89
C LEU A 120 3.76 7.88 -8.76
N GLN A 121 3.49 7.33 -7.58
CA GLN A 121 2.20 6.67 -7.30
C GLN A 121 1.02 7.64 -7.42
N MET A 122 1.17 8.86 -6.90
CA MET A 122 0.12 9.88 -6.99
C MET A 122 -0.14 10.29 -8.43
N VAL A 123 0.91 10.51 -9.23
CA VAL A 123 0.79 10.83 -10.65
C VAL A 123 0.07 9.70 -11.39
N GLY A 124 0.49 8.45 -11.17
CA GLY A 124 -0.16 7.31 -11.81
C GLY A 124 -1.63 7.15 -11.40
N LEU A 125 -1.96 7.36 -10.12
CA LEU A 125 -3.34 7.32 -9.63
C LEU A 125 -4.20 8.44 -10.25
N VAL A 126 -3.66 9.65 -10.36
CA VAL A 126 -4.35 10.77 -11.05
C VAL A 126 -4.58 10.42 -12.50
N SER A 127 -3.59 9.86 -13.20
CA SER A 127 -3.75 9.42 -14.60
C SER A 127 -4.82 8.34 -14.75
N ALA A 128 -4.83 7.33 -13.87
CA ALA A 128 -5.88 6.30 -13.85
C ALA A 128 -7.26 6.89 -13.58
N ASN A 129 -7.37 7.85 -12.65
CA ASN A 129 -8.62 8.54 -12.34
C ASN A 129 -9.14 9.39 -13.50
N LEU A 130 -8.26 10.06 -14.25
CA LEU A 130 -8.64 10.81 -15.45
C LEU A 130 -9.26 9.90 -16.52
N ILE A 131 -8.64 8.73 -16.76
CA ILE A 131 -9.18 7.75 -17.70
C ILE A 131 -10.49 7.16 -17.19
N CYS A 132 -10.59 6.85 -15.90
CA CYS A 132 -11.84 6.40 -15.29
C CYS A 132 -12.96 7.43 -15.46
N GLY A 133 -12.68 8.71 -15.20
CA GLY A 133 -13.62 9.81 -15.40
C GLY A 133 -14.05 9.92 -16.86
N TYR A 134 -13.11 9.82 -17.80
CA TYR A 134 -13.41 9.83 -19.22
C TYR A 134 -14.33 8.68 -19.65
N ILE A 135 -14.05 7.44 -19.23
CA ILE A 135 -14.89 6.28 -19.55
C ILE A 135 -16.33 6.48 -19.04
N ARG A 136 -16.45 7.02 -17.83
CA ARG A 136 -17.73 7.19 -17.14
C ARG A 136 -18.57 8.34 -17.71
N ASP A 137 -17.91 9.43 -18.12
CA ASP A 137 -18.57 10.67 -18.54
C ASP A 137 -18.84 10.73 -20.06
N MET A 138 -18.06 10.04 -20.91
CA MET A 138 -18.14 10.16 -22.39
C MET A 138 -18.43 8.87 -23.17
N SER A 139 -18.89 7.79 -22.52
CA SER A 139 -19.05 6.45 -23.12
C SER A 139 -17.73 5.91 -23.67
N GLY A 140 -16.86 5.46 -22.75
CA GLY A 140 -15.53 4.96 -23.11
C GLY A 140 -15.57 3.79 -24.09
N GLY A 141 -14.85 3.91 -25.20
CA GLY A 141 -14.59 2.78 -26.09
C GLY A 141 -13.75 1.69 -25.42
N LEU A 142 -13.84 0.45 -25.92
CA LEU A 142 -13.10 -0.72 -25.43
C LEU A 142 -11.61 -0.48 -25.20
N GLY A 143 -10.96 0.32 -26.06
CA GLY A 143 -9.55 0.67 -25.92
C GLY A 143 -9.22 1.42 -24.62
N PHE A 144 -10.10 2.32 -24.15
CA PHE A 144 -9.89 3.03 -22.88
C PHE A 144 -10.08 2.12 -21.68
N ILE A 145 -11.00 1.17 -21.75
CA ILE A 145 -11.19 0.16 -20.70
C ILE A 145 -9.94 -0.71 -20.58
N LEU A 146 -9.41 -1.21 -21.70
CA LEU A 146 -8.17 -2.00 -21.71
C LEU A 146 -6.98 -1.19 -21.18
N LEU A 147 -6.86 0.07 -21.57
CA LEU A 147 -5.84 0.97 -21.06
C LEU A 147 -5.96 1.17 -19.54
N TYR A 148 -7.18 1.39 -19.04
CA TYR A 148 -7.44 1.52 -17.61
C TYR A 148 -7.05 0.25 -16.85
N VAL A 149 -7.41 -0.93 -17.37
CA VAL A 149 -7.04 -2.22 -16.77
C VAL A 149 -5.52 -2.40 -16.75
N ALA A 150 -4.83 -2.11 -17.85
CA ALA A 150 -3.38 -2.21 -17.92
C ALA A 150 -2.68 -1.26 -16.94
N MET A 151 -3.13 0.00 -16.87
CA MET A 151 -2.61 0.99 -15.92
C MET A 151 -2.92 0.63 -14.48
N GLY A 152 -4.12 0.12 -14.20
CA GLY A 152 -4.53 -0.34 -12.89
C GLY A 152 -3.70 -1.53 -12.40
N LEU A 153 -3.48 -2.52 -13.26
CA LEU A 153 -2.60 -3.66 -12.97
C LEU A 153 -1.17 -3.20 -12.72
N PHE A 154 -0.63 -2.31 -13.57
CA PHE A 154 0.70 -1.76 -13.37
C PHE A 154 0.81 -1.02 -12.03
N LEU A 155 -0.16 -0.18 -11.68
CA LEU A 155 -0.20 0.52 -10.40
C LEU A 155 -0.25 -0.44 -9.22
N ILE A 156 -1.11 -1.45 -9.27
CA ILE A 156 -1.22 -2.46 -8.20
C ILE A 156 0.11 -3.20 -8.03
N LEU A 157 0.69 -3.70 -9.12
CA LEU A 157 1.98 -4.41 -9.08
C LEU A 157 3.12 -3.52 -8.58
N PHE A 158 3.16 -2.28 -9.04
CA PHE A 158 4.13 -1.29 -8.60
C PHE A 158 3.97 -0.97 -7.10
N SER A 159 2.73 -0.88 -6.60
CA SER A 159 2.45 -0.69 -5.18
C SER A 159 2.81 -1.91 -4.34
N VAL A 160 2.57 -3.12 -4.85
CA VAL A 160 3.02 -4.36 -4.20
C VAL A 160 4.55 -4.40 -4.13
N TYR A 161 5.24 -4.03 -5.21
CA TYR A 161 6.70 -3.93 -5.23
C TYR A 161 7.22 -2.94 -4.18
N LEU A 162 6.65 -1.72 -4.12
CA LEU A 162 7.05 -0.75 -3.10
C LEU A 162 6.73 -1.27 -1.69
N PHE A 163 5.58 -1.91 -1.48
CA PHE A 163 5.23 -2.50 -0.20
C PHE A 163 6.25 -3.57 0.22
N LEU A 164 6.65 -4.47 -0.68
CA LEU A 164 7.67 -5.47 -0.39
C LEU A 164 9.04 -4.84 -0.11
N ASN A 165 9.39 -3.77 -0.81
CA ASN A 165 10.64 -3.03 -0.55
C ASN A 165 10.60 -2.29 0.80
N ASP A 166 9.45 -1.69 1.15
CA ASP A 166 9.21 -1.06 2.45
C ASP A 166 9.30 -2.12 3.57
N LEU A 167 8.71 -3.31 3.38
CA LEU A 167 8.82 -4.44 4.29
C LEU A 167 10.28 -4.91 4.46
N ALA A 168 11.00 -5.05 3.36
CA ALA A 168 12.41 -5.43 3.38
C ALA A 168 13.23 -4.40 4.16
N GLY A 169 13.04 -3.10 3.90
CA GLY A 169 13.70 -2.01 4.63
C GLY A 169 13.37 -1.97 6.12
N ILE A 170 12.11 -2.25 6.52
CA ILE A 170 11.71 -2.34 7.94
C ILE A 170 12.35 -3.56 8.63
N SER A 171 12.59 -4.64 7.88
CA SER A 171 13.26 -5.85 8.38
C SER A 171 14.79 -5.78 8.35
N GLU A 172 15.35 -4.86 7.57
CA GLU A 172 16.79 -4.71 7.35
C GLU A 172 17.48 -4.28 8.66
N GLY A 173 18.38 -5.13 9.16
CA GLY A 173 19.09 -4.90 10.43
C GLY A 173 18.54 -5.66 11.65
N ARG A 174 17.46 -6.44 11.50
CA ARG A 174 17.01 -7.37 12.54
C ARG A 174 17.52 -8.78 12.24
N ASP A 175 18.64 -9.14 12.86
CA ASP A 175 19.14 -10.52 12.92
C ASP A 175 18.36 -11.28 14.01
N VAL A 176 17.10 -11.61 13.72
CA VAL A 176 16.38 -12.59 14.54
C VAL A 176 16.61 -13.95 13.91
N ASP A 177 17.49 -14.73 14.52
CA ASP A 177 17.81 -16.08 14.07
C ASP A 177 16.56 -16.94 14.25
N ALA A 178 15.91 -17.31 13.15
CA ALA A 178 14.65 -18.05 13.20
C ALA A 178 14.78 -19.36 14.02
N ARG A 179 15.98 -19.94 14.12
CA ARG A 179 16.25 -21.12 14.96
C ARG A 179 15.92 -20.91 16.44
N GLN A 180 16.13 -19.72 17.00
CA GLN A 180 15.85 -19.44 18.41
C GLN A 180 14.36 -19.30 18.75
N ILE A 181 13.49 -19.12 17.76
CA ILE A 181 12.04 -18.95 17.98
C ILE A 181 11.28 -20.27 17.87
N TRP A 182 11.84 -21.24 17.15
CA TRP A 182 11.17 -22.49 16.80
C TRP A 182 11.71 -23.73 17.52
N GLU A 183 12.73 -23.55 18.37
CA GLU A 183 13.14 -24.52 19.41
C GLU A 183 12.38 -24.25 20.73
#